data_AF-A0A939NLA9-F1
#
_entry.id   AF-A0A939NLA9-F1
#
_cell.length_a   1.000
_cell.length_b   1.000
_cell.length_c   1.000
_cell.angle_alpha   90.00
_cell.angle_beta   90.00
_cell.angle_gamma   90.00
#
_symmetry.space_group_name_H-M   'P 1'
#
loop_
_entity.id
_entity.type
_entity.pdbx_description
1 polymer ?
#
loop_
_entity_poly.entity_id
_entity_poly.type
_entity_poly.pdbx_seq_one_letter_code
_entity_poly.pdbx_strand_id
1 'polypeptide(L)' 'MIQIDGKKYKRSHLAHLFMTGKMPSGIIDHINGNSLDDRWMNIRDTTYAINAQNRLVGKR' A
#
# COMPACT_ATOMS: atom_id res chain seq x y z
N MET A 1 -4.39 -10.31 2.36
CA MET A 1 -4.88 -9.72 3.63
C MET A 1 -4.35 -10.57 4.76
N ILE A 2 -4.26 -10.03 5.98
CA ILE A 2 -3.85 -10.75 7.19
C ILE A 2 -4.96 -10.56 8.22
N GLN A 3 -5.29 -11.60 8.97
CA GLN A 3 -6.31 -11.55 10.02
C GLN A 3 -5.64 -11.66 11.39
N ILE A 4 -5.99 -10.74 12.30
CA ILE A 4 -5.50 -10.66 13.68
C ILE A 4 -6.73 -10.42 14.56
N ASP A 5 -6.95 -11.29 15.56
CA ASP A 5 -8.08 -11.20 16.51
C ASP A 5 -9.44 -10.99 15.85
N GLY A 6 -9.71 -11.72 14.76
CA GLY A 6 -10.97 -11.63 14.01
C GLY A 6 -11.10 -10.42 13.08
N LYS A 7 -10.14 -9.48 13.10
CA LYS A 7 -10.13 -8.31 12.22
C LYS A 7 -9.18 -8.48 11.05
N LYS A 8 -9.63 -8.12 9.85
CA LYS A 8 -8.86 -8.21 8.61
C LYS A 8 -8.12 -6.89 8.33
N TYR A 9 -6.84 -7.01 7.98
CA TYR A 9 -5.96 -5.92 7.61
C TYR A 9 -5.32 -6.15 6.24
N LYS A 10 -5.06 -5.07 5.51
CA LYS A 10 -4.26 -5.13 4.28
C LYS A 10 -2.80 -5.41 4.64
N ARG A 11 -2.15 -6.30 3.87
CA ARG A 11 -0.73 -6.67 4.07
C ARG A 11 0.18 -5.44 4.03
N SER A 12 0.02 -4.62 2.99
CA SER A 12 0.77 -3.38 2.79
C SER A 12 0.59 -2.35 3.92
N HIS A 13 -0.61 -2.26 4.53
CA HIS A 13 -0.85 -1.36 5.66
C HIS A 13 -0.11 -1.83 6.91
N LEU A 14 -0.04 -3.15 7.14
CA LEU A 14 0.74 -3.72 8.23
C LEU A 14 2.25 -3.55 8.01
N ALA A 15 2.73 -3.67 6.76
CA ALA A 15 4.12 -3.38 6.42
C ALA A 15 4.48 -1.91 6.73
N HIS A 16 3.61 -0.96 6.38
CA HIS A 16 3.79 0.45 6.73
C HIS A 16 3.77 0.69 8.24
N LEU A 17 2.82 0.07 8.96
CA LEU A 17 2.73 0.14 10.41
C LEU A 17 4.01 -0.38 11.08
N PHE A 18 4.55 -1.50 10.59
CA PHE A 18 5.77 -2.10 11.14
C PHE A 18 6.98 -1.18 10.96
N MET A 19 7.11 -0.52 9.81
CA MET A 19 8.26 0.34 9.51
C MET A 19 8.18 1.73 10.16
N THR A 20 6.98 2.29 10.32
CA THR A 20 6.79 3.69 10.76
C THR A 20 6.18 3.82 12.16
N GLY A 21 5.69 2.73 12.74
CA GLY A 21 4.91 2.74 13.98
C GLY A 21 3.51 3.34 13.83
N LYS A 22 3.08 3.71 12.62
CA LYS A 22 1.79 4.35 12.35
C LYS A 22 1.06 3.71 11.18
N MET A 23 -0.27 3.65 11.26
CA MET A 23 -1.09 3.30 10.10
C MET A 23 -0.95 4.36 9.01
N PRO A 24 -1.00 3.98 7.73
CA PRO A 24 -0.97 4.95 6.65
C PRO A 24 -2.13 5.93 6.75
N SER A 25 -1.86 7.19 6.42
CA SER A 25 -2.82 8.29 6.44
C SER A 25 -3.73 8.29 5.22
N GLY A 26 -3.25 7.76 4.09
CA GLY A 26 -4.00 7.63 2.85
C GLY A 26 -4.07 6.18 2.38
N ILE A 27 -3.54 5.95 1.19
CA ILE A 27 -3.45 4.64 0.56
C ILE A 27 -2.01 4.25 0.35
N ILE A 28 -1.74 2.95 0.46
CA ILE A 28 -0.45 2.41 0.06
C ILE A 28 -0.45 2.16 -1.45
N ASP A 29 0.37 2.91 -2.16
CA ASP A 29 0.69 2.71 -3.58
C ASP A 29 1.92 1.81 -3.70
N HIS A 30 1.84 0.84 -4.60
CA HIS A 30 2.94 -0.07 -4.93
C HIS A 30 3.64 0.51 -6.16
N ILE A 31 4.86 0.99 -5.98
CA ILE A 31 5.61 1.75 -7.00
C ILE A 31 5.76 0.94 -8.30
N ASN A 32 5.99 -0.36 -8.21
CA ASN A 32 6.09 -1.27 -9.36
C ASN A 32 4.72 -1.78 -9.88
N GLY A 33 3.60 -1.35 -9.31
CA GLY A 33 2.25 -1.79 -9.67
C GLY A 33 1.89 -3.22 -9.23
N ASN A 34 2.82 -3.95 -8.57
CA ASN A 34 2.58 -5.28 -8.06
C ASN A 34 2.05 -5.23 -6.62
N SER A 35 0.75 -5.47 -6.45
CA SER A 35 0.07 -5.47 -5.15
C SER A 35 0.44 -6.63 -4.20
N LEU A 36 1.28 -7.55 -4.67
CA LEU A 36 1.84 -8.63 -3.85
C LEU A 36 3.24 -8.29 -3.29
N ASP A 37 3.89 -7.24 -3.79
CA ASP A 37 5.24 -6.85 -3.39
C ASP A 37 5.21 -5.77 -2.29
N ASP A 38 5.07 -6.20 -1.04
CA ASP A 38 4.93 -5.31 0.12
C ASP A 38 6.29 -4.85 0.72
N ARG A 39 7.41 -4.97 -0.02
CA ARG A 39 8.72 -4.49 0.46
C ARG A 39 8.68 -2.98 0.72
N TRP A 40 9.31 -2.51 1.80
CA TRP A 40 9.29 -1.09 2.20
C TRP A 40 9.73 -0.13 1.08
N MET A 41 10.78 -0.49 0.33
CA MET A 41 11.26 0.31 -0.81
C MET A 41 10.28 0.39 -1.99
N ASN A 42 9.29 -0.51 -2.04
CA ASN A 42 8.33 -0.63 -3.13
C ASN A 42 6.94 -0.06 -2.76
N ILE A 43 6.73 0.34 -1.51
CA ILE A 43 5.46 0.90 -1.05
C ILE A 43 5.61 2.35 -0.60
N ARG A 44 4.57 3.17 -0.83
CA ARG A 44 4.52 4.56 -0.34
C ARG A 44 3.12 4.91 0.16
N ASP A 45 3.04 5.64 1.27
CA ASP A 45 1.79 6.27 1.72
C ASP A 45 1.52 7.50 0.87
N THR A 46 0.37 7.52 0.22
CA THR A 46 0.02 8.56 -0.75
C THR A 46 -1.48 8.85 -0.74
N THR A 47 -1.87 9.95 -1.39
CA THR A 47 -3.29 10.29 -1.57
C THR A 47 -3.87 9.59 -2.80
N TYR A 48 -5.20 9.45 -2.84
CA TYR A 48 -5.90 8.94 -4.02
C TYR A 48 -5.56 9.72 -5.29
N ALA A 49 -5.39 11.05 -5.19
CA ALA A 49 -5.07 11.91 -6.33
C ALA A 49 -3.68 11.58 -6.92
N ILE A 50 -2.67 11.41 -6.06
CA ILE A 50 -1.30 11.09 -6.49
C ILE A 50 -1.22 9.65 -7.02
N ASN A 51 -1.90 8.70 -6.38
CA ASN A 51 -1.98 7.32 -6.88
C ASN A 51 -2.68 7.23 -8.25
N ALA A 52 -3.69 8.08 -8.49
CA ALA A 52 -4.37 8.13 -9.79
C ALA A 52 -3.43 8.62 -10.90
N GLN A 53 -2.51 9.55 -10.60
CA GLN A 53 -1.47 9.99 -11.54
C GLN A 53 -0.47 8.89 -11.87
N ASN A 54 -0.24 7.94 -10.95
CA ASN A 54 0.61 6.77 -11.17
C ASN A 54 -0.01 5.69 -12.06
N ARG A 55 -1.28 5.82 -12.48
CA ARG A 55 -1.83 4.97 -13.55
C ARG A 55 -1.20 5.40 -14.86
N LEU A 56 -0.03 4.85 -15.15
CA LEU A 56 0.52 4.84 -16.50
C LEU A 56 -0.59 4.41 -17.47
N VAL A 57 -0.79 5.25 -18.47
CA VAL A 57 -1.62 5.02 -19.65
C VAL A 57 -1.36 3.59 -20.14
N GLY A 58 -2.34 2.69 -20.01
CA GLY A 58 -2.27 1.35 -20.61
C GLY A 58 -2.48 0.20 -19.64
N LYS A 59 -3.74 -0.09 -19.35
CA LYS A 59 -4.22 -1.48 -19.34
C LYS A 59 -5.36 -1.54 -20.36
N ARG A 60 -5.01 -1.89 -21.60
CA ARG A 60 -5.95 -2.54 -22.52
C ARG A 60 -6.05 -3.99 -22.11
#